data_AF-A0A1Q6Y8Z4-F1
#
_entry.id   AF-A0A1Q6Y8Z4-F1
#
_cell.length_a   1.000
_cell.length_b   1.000
_cell.length_c   1.000
_cell.angle_alpha   90.00
_cell.angle_beta   90.00
_cell.angle_gamma   90.00
#
_symmetry.space_group_name_H-M   'P 1'
#
loop_
_entity.id
_entity.type
_entity.pdbx_description
1 polymer ?
#
loop_
_entity_poly.entity_id
_entity_poly.type
_entity_poly.pdbx_seq_one_letter_code
_entity_poly.pdbx_strand_id
1 'polypeptide(L)'
;MRPESELILVASPQATLEVNGTTQFDNAVTFASAQTFPGTGTITGVTASAGLFGGGTTGNVSLSIPAAGVSNVMLANPGLSVNAGAGLTGGGSVSLGGSTTVALATNTCAAGSAVTAHPFTCSPFAGLGANTFMGNQAMPNLTVTGNIATGGLNSTTSGPGPAVQAYNTSSYGVFASSTNSYGIYGISTNFVGISGGTSSTSATAAAGIFNNGAAGNAGNILLGQSAGVTKFSVDGKGDIAASGSVTIGGGTPILEHLSQAFTVSVPSVSPNNCASLTPITFTGASDGYTIALGVPNALVAGTTGDFLQYFAWVSTANTVTIRVCNPHGASASNPVSGTIRVDIWKH
;
A
#
# COMPACT_ATOMS: atom_id res chain seq x y z
N MET A 1 51.65 -9.66 142.43
CA MET A 1 50.43 -10.32 142.95
C MET A 1 49.26 -9.85 142.09
N ARG A 2 48.40 -10.81 141.69
CA ARG A 2 47.03 -10.74 141.09
C ARG A 2 46.21 -9.44 141.35
N PRO A 3 45.04 -9.19 140.71
CA PRO A 3 44.33 -9.84 139.58
C PRO A 3 43.66 -8.84 138.55
N GLU A 4 43.21 -9.28 137.35
CA GLU A 4 41.81 -9.49 136.82
C GLU A 4 41.01 -8.21 136.43
N SER A 5 40.61 -8.02 135.16
CA SER A 5 39.28 -8.40 134.55
C SER A 5 38.26 -7.24 134.66
N GLU A 6 37.30 -6.97 133.76
CA GLU A 6 36.80 -7.62 132.55
C GLU A 6 35.69 -6.72 131.95
N LEU A 7 35.78 -6.51 130.63
CA LEU A 7 34.72 -6.58 129.60
C LEU A 7 33.23 -6.38 129.97
N ILE A 8 32.56 -5.43 129.30
CA ILE A 8 31.19 -5.62 128.78
C ILE A 8 31.09 -5.02 127.36
N LEU A 9 30.64 -5.88 126.44
CA LEU A 9 30.34 -5.62 125.03
C LEU A 9 28.92 -5.03 124.90
N VAL A 10 28.73 -3.89 124.22
CA VAL A 10 27.42 -3.54 123.63
C VAL A 10 27.63 -2.98 122.23
N ALA A 11 26.91 -3.59 121.31
CA ALA A 11 26.97 -3.44 119.86
C ALA A 11 26.69 -2.01 119.37
N SER A 12 27.31 -1.67 118.24
CA SER A 12 26.87 -0.56 117.39
C SER A 12 25.47 -0.84 116.83
N PRO A 13 24.48 0.07 116.95
CA PRO A 13 23.61 0.36 115.84
C PRO A 13 24.31 1.37 114.92
N GLN A 14 24.36 0.99 113.65
CA GLN A 14 24.56 1.86 112.49
C GLN A 14 23.70 3.12 112.65
N ALA A 15 24.33 4.29 112.55
CA ALA A 15 23.71 5.58 112.81
C ALA A 15 22.40 5.80 112.03
N THR A 16 21.27 5.79 112.72
CA THR A 16 20.18 6.72 112.42
C THR A 16 20.44 7.96 113.25
N LEU A 17 20.96 9.01 112.62
CA LEU A 17 20.94 10.34 113.20
C LEU A 17 19.47 10.75 113.30
N GLU A 18 18.86 10.51 114.46
CA GLU A 18 17.50 10.93 114.73
C GLU A 18 17.52 12.32 115.36
N VAL A 19 16.92 13.28 114.66
CA VAL A 19 16.83 14.66 115.12
C VAL A 19 15.37 14.99 115.40
N ASN A 20 15.01 15.07 116.68
CA ASN A 20 13.68 15.48 117.13
C ASN A 20 13.71 16.96 117.56
N GLY A 21 13.99 17.83 116.59
CA GLY A 21 14.14 19.28 116.78
C GLY A 21 14.87 19.97 115.61
N THR A 22 15.25 21.23 115.76
CA THR A 22 16.08 21.95 114.79
C THR A 22 17.56 21.73 115.07
N THR A 23 18.30 21.14 114.13
CA THR A 23 19.77 21.05 114.20
C THR A 23 20.42 22.03 113.24
N GLN A 24 21.46 22.71 113.72
CA GLN A 24 22.39 23.47 112.89
C GLN A 24 23.65 22.63 112.69
N PHE A 25 23.99 22.33 111.44
CA PHE A 25 25.29 21.73 111.11
C PHE A 25 26.19 22.84 110.56
N ASP A 26 27.25 23.18 111.30
CA ASP A 26 28.16 24.27 110.95
C ASP A 26 29.12 23.92 109.80
N ASN A 27 29.12 22.66 109.37
CA ASN A 27 29.91 22.13 108.27
C ASN A 27 29.06 21.20 107.39
N ALA A 28 29.52 20.93 106.17
CA ALA A 28 28.82 20.04 105.24
C ALA A 28 28.62 18.64 105.84
N VAL A 29 27.36 18.22 105.95
CA VAL A 29 27.03 16.83 106.34
C VAL A 29 27.35 15.92 105.17
N THR A 30 28.47 15.19 105.28
CA THR A 30 28.92 14.23 104.26
C THR A 30 28.44 12.84 104.65
N PHE A 31 27.57 12.24 103.85
CA PHE A 31 27.05 10.90 104.10
C PHE A 31 27.93 9.85 103.43
N ALA A 32 28.03 8.66 104.03
CA ALA A 32 28.76 7.55 103.45
C ALA A 32 28.08 7.06 102.16
N SER A 33 28.88 6.52 101.23
CA SER A 33 28.35 5.87 100.02
C SER A 33 27.37 4.76 100.39
N ALA A 34 26.19 4.75 99.75
CA ALA A 34 25.07 3.81 99.95
C ALA A 34 24.13 4.08 101.15
N GLN A 35 24.19 5.24 101.81
CA GLN A 35 23.04 5.68 102.63
C GLN A 35 21.82 6.00 101.75
N THR A 36 20.65 5.43 102.10
CA THR A 36 19.37 5.67 101.42
C THR A 36 18.68 6.87 102.04
N PHE A 37 18.55 7.98 101.30
CA PHE A 37 17.65 9.06 101.69
C PHE A 37 16.19 8.62 101.47
N PRO A 38 15.27 8.86 102.43
CA PRO A 38 13.85 8.64 102.18
C PRO A 38 13.35 9.69 101.18
N GLY A 39 13.43 9.34 99.90
CA GLY A 39 13.06 10.17 98.76
C GLY A 39 13.90 9.82 97.54
N THR A 40 13.25 9.35 96.46
CA THR A 40 13.89 9.12 95.17
C THR A 40 14.62 10.40 94.74
N GLY A 41 15.95 10.36 94.56
CA GLY A 41 16.81 11.54 94.39
C GLY A 41 16.15 12.70 93.63
N THR A 42 16.21 13.90 94.19
CA THR A 42 15.49 15.07 93.68
C THR A 42 16.16 15.59 92.42
N ILE A 43 15.56 15.31 91.27
CA ILE A 43 15.85 16.05 90.05
C ILE A 43 15.24 17.43 90.25
N THR A 44 16.06 18.46 90.45
CA THR A 44 15.54 19.82 90.74
C THR A 44 14.75 20.42 89.58
N GLY A 45 14.89 19.86 88.37
CA GLY A 45 13.97 20.07 87.26
C GLY A 45 14.55 19.56 85.94
N VAL A 46 13.73 18.89 85.15
CA VAL A 46 14.00 18.65 83.72
C VAL A 46 13.04 19.50 82.93
N THR A 47 13.58 20.49 82.22
CA THR A 47 12.81 21.32 81.29
C THR A 47 13.03 20.81 79.88
N ALA A 48 11.96 20.32 79.24
CA ALA A 48 12.02 19.90 77.85
C ALA A 48 12.25 21.11 76.92
N SER A 49 13.13 20.95 75.94
CA SER A 49 13.31 21.93 74.85
C SER A 49 12.35 21.62 73.69
N ALA A 50 12.38 22.46 72.65
CA ALA A 50 11.56 22.27 71.45
C ALA A 50 11.67 20.83 70.91
N GLY A 51 10.50 20.22 70.64
CA GLY A 51 10.36 18.86 70.13
C GLY A 51 10.31 17.74 71.16
N LEU A 52 10.51 18.05 72.44
CA LEU A 52 10.30 17.13 73.56
C LEU A 52 9.17 17.65 74.46
N PHE A 53 8.41 16.74 75.04
CA PHE A 53 7.31 17.01 75.96
C PHE A 53 7.42 16.12 77.19
N GLY A 54 6.94 16.61 78.33
CA GLY A 54 7.08 15.94 79.63
C GLY A 54 8.18 16.54 80.48
N GLY A 55 8.55 15.82 81.54
CA GLY A 55 9.42 16.31 82.60
C GLY A 55 9.04 15.69 83.94
N GLY A 56 9.76 16.08 84.99
CA GLY A 56 9.51 15.59 86.34
C GLY A 56 10.58 16.11 87.29
N THR A 57 10.26 16.11 88.58
CA THR A 57 11.15 16.58 89.65
C THR A 57 11.50 15.51 90.68
N THR A 58 10.88 14.32 90.59
CA THR A 58 11.13 13.14 91.43
C THR A 58 10.64 11.86 90.73
N GLY A 59 11.17 10.69 91.10
CA GLY A 59 10.71 9.40 90.55
C GLY A 59 11.08 9.15 89.08
N ASN A 60 10.31 8.32 88.38
CA ASN A 60 10.52 8.05 86.95
C ASN A 60 10.17 9.30 86.12
N VAL A 61 11.16 9.94 85.50
CA VAL A 61 10.95 11.07 84.58
C VAL A 61 10.53 10.52 83.22
N SER A 62 9.35 10.95 82.74
CA SER A 62 8.88 10.61 81.39
C SER A 62 9.07 11.81 80.47
N LEU A 63 9.85 11.59 79.41
CA LEU A 63 10.05 12.54 78.33
C LEU A 63 9.64 11.83 77.03
N SER A 64 8.84 12.49 76.21
CA SER A 64 8.30 11.95 74.97
C SER A 64 8.38 12.98 73.85
N ILE A 65 8.10 12.55 72.62
CA ILE A 65 7.92 13.44 71.48
C ILE A 65 6.41 13.61 71.31
N PRO A 66 5.86 14.84 71.46
CA PRO A 66 4.43 15.07 71.25
C PRO A 66 4.08 14.85 69.77
N ALA A 67 2.79 14.71 69.44
CA ALA A 67 2.35 14.66 68.05
C ALA A 67 2.81 15.93 67.30
N ALA A 68 3.40 15.74 66.11
CA ALA A 68 4.08 16.80 65.35
C ALA A 68 5.22 17.52 66.11
N GLY A 69 5.73 16.93 67.20
CA GLY A 69 6.80 17.49 68.02
C GLY A 69 8.09 17.70 67.24
N VAL A 70 8.39 16.85 66.27
CA VAL A 70 9.56 17.02 65.40
C VAL A 70 9.15 17.75 64.12
N SER A 71 9.42 19.06 64.07
CA SER A 71 9.38 19.88 62.86
C SER A 71 10.59 19.60 61.95
N ASN A 72 10.48 19.90 60.66
CA ASN A 72 11.57 19.68 59.70
C ASN A 72 12.88 20.37 60.10
N VAL A 73 12.84 21.56 60.73
CA VAL A 73 14.06 22.27 61.15
C VAL A 73 14.87 21.55 62.24
N MET A 74 14.26 20.57 62.92
CA MET A 74 14.96 19.72 63.90
C MET A 74 15.63 18.50 63.27
N LEU A 75 15.38 18.23 61.99
CA LEU A 75 16.00 17.14 61.25
C LEU A 75 17.26 17.66 60.55
N ALA A 76 18.34 16.87 60.61
CA ALA A 76 19.56 17.17 59.86
C ALA A 76 19.32 17.24 58.35
N ASN A 77 18.32 16.48 57.85
CA ASN A 77 17.90 16.45 56.46
C ASN A 77 16.41 16.83 56.37
N PRO A 78 16.07 18.13 56.40
CA PRO A 78 14.68 18.61 56.45
C PRO A 78 13.90 18.40 55.14
N GLY A 79 14.53 17.84 54.11
CA GLY A 79 13.93 17.62 52.80
C GLY A 79 14.72 16.67 51.90
N LEU A 80 14.12 16.36 50.76
CA LEU A 80 14.66 15.57 49.65
C LEU A 80 15.00 16.50 48.47
N SER A 81 16.16 16.31 47.84
CA SER A 81 16.45 16.95 46.55
C SER A 81 16.05 16.04 45.41
N VAL A 82 15.21 16.53 44.50
CA VAL A 82 14.83 15.82 43.27
C VAL A 82 15.47 16.51 42.08
N ASN A 83 16.48 15.87 41.48
CA ASN A 83 17.14 16.37 40.29
C ASN A 83 16.45 15.81 39.05
N ALA A 84 15.68 16.65 38.35
CA ALA A 84 15.05 16.23 37.10
C ALA A 84 16.10 15.99 36.01
N GLY A 85 16.10 14.78 35.44
CA GLY A 85 16.93 14.44 34.29
C GLY A 85 16.42 15.09 33.00
N ALA A 86 17.17 14.94 31.91
CA ALA A 86 16.76 15.43 30.60
C ALA A 86 15.36 14.90 30.26
N GLY A 87 14.41 15.81 30.01
CA GLY A 87 13.04 15.45 29.65
C GLY A 87 12.00 15.53 30.73
N LEU A 88 12.41 15.88 31.94
CA LEU A 88 11.51 16.16 33.03
C LEU A 88 11.69 17.63 33.42
N THR A 89 10.58 18.32 33.67
CA THR A 89 10.58 19.64 34.33
C THR A 89 9.99 19.50 35.72
N GLY A 90 10.25 20.48 36.56
CA GLY A 90 9.94 20.39 37.98
C GLY A 90 11.04 19.65 38.74
N GLY A 91 10.73 19.22 39.96
CA GLY A 91 11.72 18.77 40.94
C GLY A 91 12.16 19.89 41.88
N GLY A 92 13.42 19.86 42.31
CA GLY A 92 13.97 20.79 43.30
C GLY A 92 13.92 20.25 44.73
N SER A 93 14.03 21.15 45.71
CA SER A 93 13.96 20.79 47.14
C SER A 93 12.52 20.53 47.57
N VAL A 94 12.28 19.39 48.21
CA VAL A 94 10.99 18.97 48.73
C VAL A 94 11.11 18.81 50.23
N SER A 95 10.46 19.68 51.01
CA SER A 95 10.40 19.49 52.46
C SER A 95 9.72 18.17 52.81
N LEU A 96 10.16 17.49 53.88
CA LEU A 96 9.50 16.26 54.33
C LEU A 96 8.04 16.53 54.72
N GLY A 97 7.12 15.71 54.22
CA GLY A 97 5.67 15.94 54.32
C GLY A 97 5.08 16.90 53.28
N GLY A 98 5.92 17.56 52.48
CA GLY A 98 5.51 18.32 51.30
C GLY A 98 5.45 17.44 50.04
N SER A 99 5.07 18.04 48.92
CA SER A 99 5.09 17.41 47.61
C SER A 99 5.68 18.36 46.56
N THR A 100 6.22 17.79 45.49
CA THR A 100 6.59 18.52 44.27
C THR A 100 6.03 17.75 43.08
N THR A 101 5.83 18.44 41.96
CA THR A 101 5.44 17.82 40.70
C THR A 101 6.67 17.71 39.82
N VAL A 102 6.97 16.49 39.39
CA VAL A 102 7.84 16.23 38.26
C VAL A 102 6.94 15.95 37.08
N ALA A 103 7.05 16.79 36.05
CA ALA A 103 6.29 16.67 34.81
C ALA A 103 7.24 16.32 33.67
N LEU A 104 6.72 15.89 32.52
CA LEU A 104 7.52 15.88 31.31
C LEU A 104 7.93 17.32 31.00
N ALA A 105 9.22 17.51 30.71
CA ALA A 105 9.73 18.78 30.26
C ALA A 105 8.97 19.23 29.03
N THR A 106 8.57 20.49 28.99
CA THR A 106 8.06 21.12 27.77
C THR A 106 9.19 21.32 26.77
N ASN A 107 9.81 20.23 26.32
CA ASN A 107 10.38 20.16 24.98
C ASN A 107 9.27 19.65 24.07
N THR A 108 8.23 20.47 24.00
CA THR A 108 7.07 20.24 23.16
C THR A 108 7.58 20.22 21.74
N CYS A 109 7.60 19.03 21.13
CA CYS A 109 7.67 18.97 19.68
C CYS A 109 6.64 19.96 19.12
N ALA A 110 6.99 20.68 18.07
CA ALA A 110 6.06 21.62 17.44
C ALA A 110 4.73 20.90 17.16
N ALA A 111 3.61 21.63 17.23
CA ALA A 111 2.30 21.08 16.86
C ALA A 111 2.43 20.39 15.50
N GLY A 112 2.07 19.11 15.41
CA GLY A 112 2.42 18.30 14.24
C GLY A 112 3.42 17.16 14.51
N SER A 113 4.04 17.09 15.70
CA SER A 113 5.14 16.15 15.98
C SER A 113 5.04 15.46 17.34
N ALA A 114 5.65 14.28 17.47
CA ALA A 114 5.75 13.51 18.71
C ALA A 114 7.22 13.14 19.01
N VAL A 115 7.53 12.89 20.29
CA VAL A 115 8.83 12.37 20.72
C VAL A 115 8.92 10.88 20.34
N THR A 116 9.97 10.48 19.61
CA THR A 116 10.12 9.11 19.11
C THR A 116 11.30 8.34 19.70
N ALA A 117 12.30 9.00 20.30
CA ALA A 117 13.41 8.34 21.00
C ALA A 117 14.06 9.26 22.06
N HIS A 118 14.88 8.64 22.94
CA HIS A 118 15.77 9.33 23.89
C HIS A 118 17.24 9.23 23.42
N PRO A 119 18.04 10.31 23.47
CA PRO A 119 17.66 11.68 23.83
C PRO A 119 16.66 12.29 22.82
N PHE A 120 15.76 13.16 23.31
CA PHE A 120 14.54 13.62 22.61
C PHE A 120 14.72 13.90 21.10
N THR A 121 14.23 12.99 20.25
CA THR A 121 14.01 13.25 18.83
C THR A 121 12.53 13.47 18.57
N CYS A 122 12.19 14.59 17.93
CA CYS A 122 10.82 14.85 17.47
C CYS A 122 10.67 14.37 16.03
N SER A 123 9.61 13.61 15.75
CA SER A 123 9.21 13.26 14.39
C SER A 123 7.81 13.80 14.11
N PRO A 124 7.54 14.37 12.92
CA PRO A 124 6.18 14.72 12.53
C PRO A 124 5.29 13.47 12.49
N PHE A 125 4.03 13.61 12.90
CA PHE A 125 2.99 12.64 12.57
C PHE A 125 2.47 12.89 11.15
N ALA A 126 1.84 11.88 10.55
CA ALA A 126 1.15 12.08 9.29
C ALA A 126 0.02 13.13 9.49
N GLY A 127 0.12 14.25 8.78
CA GLY A 127 -0.84 15.35 8.88
C GLY A 127 -1.97 15.24 7.86
N LEU A 128 -2.92 16.19 7.92
CA LEU A 128 -4.01 16.35 6.94
C LEU A 128 -3.54 16.92 5.59
N GLY A 129 -2.25 17.31 5.49
CA GLY A 129 -1.63 17.83 4.28
C GLY A 129 -0.80 16.78 3.53
N ALA A 130 0.16 17.24 2.72
CA ALA A 130 1.10 16.37 2.04
C ALA A 130 2.03 15.69 3.04
N ASN A 131 2.11 14.36 2.97
CA ASN A 131 2.99 13.55 3.79
C ASN A 131 4.10 12.96 2.91
N THR A 132 5.35 13.03 3.38
CA THR A 132 6.50 12.39 2.72
C THR A 132 7.05 11.31 3.63
N PHE A 133 6.94 10.05 3.21
CA PHE A 133 7.52 8.91 3.91
C PHE A 133 8.84 8.52 3.23
N MET A 134 9.95 8.66 3.94
CA MET A 134 11.28 8.31 3.41
C MET A 134 11.64 6.82 3.57
N GLY A 135 10.84 6.06 4.33
CA GLY A 135 11.00 4.63 4.52
C GLY A 135 9.79 3.84 4.04
N ASN A 136 9.97 2.53 3.86
CA ASN A 136 8.90 1.62 3.44
C ASN A 136 7.71 1.68 4.41
N GLN A 137 6.52 1.93 3.87
CA GLN A 137 5.28 1.91 4.64
C GLN A 137 4.51 0.64 4.33
N ALA A 138 4.07 -0.09 5.36
CA ALA A 138 3.09 -1.16 5.22
C ALA A 138 1.72 -0.61 5.64
N MET A 139 0.81 -0.45 4.67
CA MET A 139 -0.54 0.10 4.90
C MET A 139 -1.64 -0.94 4.56
N PRO A 140 -1.86 -1.96 5.41
CA PRO A 140 -2.73 -3.09 5.08
C PRO A 140 -4.22 -2.73 4.85
N ASN A 141 -4.67 -1.58 5.35
CA ASN A 141 -6.07 -1.14 5.23
C ASN A 141 -6.20 0.27 4.65
N LEU A 142 -5.28 0.67 3.76
CA LEU A 142 -5.35 1.98 3.11
C LEU A 142 -6.67 2.11 2.34
N THR A 143 -7.50 3.07 2.76
CA THR A 143 -8.76 3.41 2.09
C THR A 143 -8.68 4.86 1.64
N VAL A 144 -8.91 5.12 0.36
CA VAL A 144 -9.00 6.47 -0.21
C VAL A 144 -10.45 6.67 -0.68
N THR A 145 -11.27 7.32 0.13
CA THR A 145 -12.73 7.50 -0.11
C THR A 145 -13.10 8.80 -0.82
N GLY A 146 -12.14 9.71 -1.01
CA GLY A 146 -12.36 10.98 -1.71
C GLY A 146 -11.84 10.99 -3.15
N ASN A 147 -12.30 11.95 -3.95
CA ASN A 147 -11.72 12.24 -5.26
C ASN A 147 -10.33 12.85 -5.08
N ILE A 148 -9.36 12.34 -5.83
CA ILE A 148 -8.07 13.02 -5.99
C ILE A 148 -8.31 14.15 -6.99
N ALA A 149 -8.62 15.34 -6.46
CA ALA A 149 -9.09 16.47 -7.26
C ALA A 149 -8.01 17.09 -8.16
N THR A 150 -6.74 16.97 -7.78
CA THR A 150 -5.58 17.47 -8.52
C THR A 150 -4.41 16.50 -8.37
N GLY A 151 -3.75 16.14 -9.47
CA GLY A 151 -2.71 15.10 -9.49
C GLY A 151 -3.30 13.69 -9.62
N GLY A 152 -2.44 12.68 -9.73
CA GLY A 152 -2.83 11.26 -9.80
C GLY A 152 -2.03 10.40 -8.82
N LEU A 153 -2.41 9.13 -8.65
CA LEU A 153 -1.55 8.14 -8.01
C LEU A 153 -0.35 7.87 -8.93
N ASN A 154 0.79 8.48 -8.63
CA ASN A 154 2.05 8.18 -9.31
C ASN A 154 2.85 7.19 -8.47
N SER A 155 3.21 6.05 -9.06
CA SER A 155 4.10 5.05 -8.44
C SER A 155 5.27 4.79 -9.37
N THR A 156 6.48 5.09 -8.88
CA THR A 156 7.73 4.85 -9.61
C THR A 156 8.56 3.83 -8.85
N THR A 157 8.95 2.75 -9.52
CA THR A 157 9.90 1.78 -8.99
C THR A 157 11.15 1.72 -9.85
N SER A 158 12.31 1.57 -9.22
CA SER A 158 13.60 1.36 -9.89
C SER A 158 14.06 -0.10 -9.84
N GLY A 159 13.32 -0.97 -9.14
CA GLY A 159 13.59 -2.40 -9.01
C GLY A 159 12.79 -3.27 -9.99
N PRO A 160 13.06 -4.59 -10.03
CA PRO A 160 12.44 -5.52 -10.98
C PRO A 160 10.96 -5.86 -10.67
N GLY A 161 10.40 -5.37 -9.56
CA GLY A 161 9.03 -5.64 -9.14
C GLY A 161 8.00 -4.64 -9.71
N PRO A 162 6.70 -5.01 -9.69
CA PRO A 162 5.64 -4.12 -10.15
C PRO A 162 5.54 -2.88 -9.25
N ALA A 163 5.37 -1.70 -9.85
CA ALA A 163 5.12 -0.47 -9.12
C ALA A 163 3.74 -0.44 -8.46
N VAL A 164 2.76 -1.10 -9.09
CA VAL A 164 1.41 -1.29 -8.57
C VAL A 164 0.98 -2.70 -8.93
N GLN A 165 0.50 -3.46 -7.93
CA GLN A 165 -0.13 -4.75 -8.13
C GLN A 165 -1.51 -4.71 -7.48
N ALA A 166 -2.55 -4.96 -8.27
CA ALA A 166 -3.93 -5.01 -7.81
C ALA A 166 -4.44 -6.45 -7.91
N TYR A 167 -4.90 -7.02 -6.80
CA TYR A 167 -5.44 -8.36 -6.72
C TYR A 167 -6.88 -8.30 -6.17
N ASN A 168 -7.81 -8.90 -6.89
CA ASN A 168 -9.21 -8.99 -6.46
C ASN A 168 -9.78 -10.36 -6.88
N THR A 169 -10.55 -11.00 -6.01
CA THR A 169 -11.09 -12.36 -6.22
C THR A 169 -12.56 -12.39 -6.63
N SER A 170 -13.25 -11.25 -6.63
CA SER A 170 -14.71 -11.18 -6.77
C SER A 170 -15.20 -10.15 -7.80
N SER A 171 -14.32 -9.27 -8.29
CA SER A 171 -14.63 -8.19 -9.22
C SER A 171 -13.35 -7.74 -9.95
N TYR A 172 -13.40 -6.56 -10.58
CA TYR A 172 -12.26 -5.96 -11.25
C TYR A 172 -11.15 -5.59 -10.25
N GLY A 173 -9.91 -6.00 -10.53
CA GLY A 173 -8.75 -5.53 -9.76
C GLY A 173 -8.49 -4.04 -9.97
N VAL A 174 -8.68 -3.56 -11.20
CA VAL A 174 -8.57 -2.14 -11.58
C VAL A 174 -9.74 -1.78 -12.48
N PHE A 175 -10.45 -0.70 -12.14
CA PHE A 175 -11.46 -0.08 -13.01
C PHE A 175 -10.96 1.30 -13.42
N ALA A 176 -10.62 1.47 -14.70
CA ALA A 176 -10.06 2.70 -15.24
C ALA A 176 -11.01 3.31 -16.28
N SER A 177 -11.34 4.59 -16.11
CA SER A 177 -12.25 5.32 -17.01
C SER A 177 -11.74 6.76 -17.19
N SER A 178 -11.91 7.30 -18.39
CA SER A 178 -11.57 8.67 -18.74
C SER A 178 -12.60 9.20 -19.73
N THR A 179 -13.03 10.46 -19.55
CA THR A 179 -14.00 11.11 -20.44
C THR A 179 -13.36 11.89 -21.57
N ASN A 180 -12.09 12.28 -21.42
CA ASN A 180 -11.40 13.18 -22.35
C ASN A 180 -10.20 12.54 -23.04
N SER A 181 -9.77 11.34 -22.63
CA SER A 181 -8.56 10.67 -23.13
C SER A 181 -8.63 9.17 -22.91
N TYR A 182 -7.49 8.48 -22.93
CA TYR A 182 -7.39 7.05 -22.66
C TYR A 182 -7.71 6.76 -21.19
N GLY A 183 -8.53 5.74 -20.92
CA GLY A 183 -8.69 5.20 -19.57
C GLY A 183 -7.40 4.52 -19.08
N ILE A 184 -6.68 3.84 -19.99
CA ILE A 184 -5.39 3.20 -19.73
C ILE A 184 -4.43 3.58 -20.87
N TYR A 185 -3.24 4.08 -20.51
CA TYR A 185 -2.18 4.41 -21.45
C TYR A 185 -0.88 3.73 -21.03
N GLY A 186 -0.53 2.63 -21.71
CA GLY A 186 0.68 1.86 -21.42
C GLY A 186 1.75 2.09 -22.50
N ILE A 187 2.92 2.55 -22.08
CA ILE A 187 4.12 2.64 -22.92
C ILE A 187 5.18 1.73 -22.32
N SER A 188 5.89 1.00 -23.18
CA SER A 188 7.16 0.36 -22.83
C SER A 188 8.17 0.58 -23.94
N THR A 189 9.43 0.84 -23.59
CA THR A 189 10.52 1.02 -24.55
C THR A 189 11.22 -0.29 -24.90
N ASN A 190 11.04 -1.32 -24.07
CA ASN A 190 11.77 -2.59 -24.20
C ASN A 190 10.84 -3.79 -24.42
N PHE A 191 9.54 -3.66 -24.15
CA PHE A 191 8.59 -4.77 -24.19
C PHE A 191 7.18 -4.29 -24.57
N VAL A 192 6.16 -5.12 -24.33
CA VAL A 192 4.75 -4.72 -24.53
C VAL A 192 4.33 -3.67 -23.49
N GLY A 193 3.58 -2.66 -23.92
CA GLY A 193 3.05 -1.62 -23.03
C GLY A 193 1.87 -2.10 -22.18
N ILE A 194 1.00 -2.94 -22.75
CA ILE A 194 -0.17 -3.53 -22.08
C ILE A 194 -0.26 -5.00 -22.50
N SER A 195 -0.44 -5.91 -21.52
CA SER A 195 -0.64 -7.34 -21.77
C SER A 195 -1.81 -7.85 -20.94
N GLY A 196 -2.70 -8.61 -21.57
CA GLY A 196 -3.74 -9.39 -20.89
C GLY A 196 -3.38 -10.88 -20.94
N GLY A 197 -3.78 -11.63 -19.92
CA GLY A 197 -3.58 -13.08 -19.86
C GLY A 197 -4.73 -13.74 -19.11
N THR A 198 -5.15 -14.93 -19.55
CA THR A 198 -6.09 -15.78 -18.84
C THR A 198 -5.62 -17.22 -18.90
N SER A 199 -5.71 -17.95 -17.79
CA SER A 199 -5.50 -19.40 -17.70
C SER A 199 -6.81 -20.18 -17.73
N SER A 200 -7.93 -19.50 -17.98
CA SER A 200 -9.24 -20.14 -18.11
C SER A 200 -9.28 -21.04 -19.34
N THR A 201 -9.84 -22.24 -19.18
CA THR A 201 -10.12 -23.18 -20.28
C THR A 201 -11.51 -22.95 -20.91
N SER A 202 -12.27 -21.98 -20.41
CA SER A 202 -13.57 -21.63 -20.98
C SER A 202 -13.42 -20.99 -22.35
N ALA A 203 -14.16 -21.51 -23.35
CA ALA A 203 -14.14 -21.00 -24.72
C ALA A 203 -14.60 -19.53 -24.84
N THR A 204 -15.34 -19.01 -23.86
CA THR A 204 -15.85 -17.64 -23.84
C THR A 204 -14.95 -16.67 -23.07
N ALA A 205 -13.97 -17.17 -22.33
CA ALA A 205 -13.05 -16.32 -21.60
C ALA A 205 -11.96 -15.80 -22.53
N ALA A 206 -11.75 -14.49 -22.53
CA ALA A 206 -10.68 -13.85 -23.29
C ALA A 206 -9.67 -13.18 -22.34
N ALA A 207 -8.40 -13.21 -22.71
CA ALA A 207 -7.34 -12.49 -22.01
C ALA A 207 -7.53 -10.96 -22.07
N GLY A 208 -8.22 -10.48 -23.10
CA GLY A 208 -8.63 -9.09 -23.25
C GLY A 208 -9.92 -8.99 -24.07
N ILE A 209 -10.78 -8.06 -23.69
CA ILE A 209 -12.03 -7.75 -24.40
C ILE A 209 -11.96 -6.27 -24.79
N PHE A 210 -12.00 -6.01 -26.10
CA PHE A 210 -12.13 -4.66 -26.63
C PHE A 210 -13.57 -4.50 -27.12
N ASN A 211 -14.33 -3.65 -26.45
CA ASN A 211 -15.73 -3.41 -26.77
C ASN A 211 -15.93 -1.93 -27.11
N ASN A 212 -16.44 -1.67 -28.31
CA ASN A 212 -16.84 -0.34 -28.71
C ASN A 212 -18.36 -0.22 -28.55
N GLY A 213 -18.80 0.53 -27.52
CA GLY A 213 -20.22 0.72 -27.19
C GLY A 213 -20.95 1.75 -28.05
N ALA A 214 -20.34 2.24 -29.13
CA ALA A 214 -20.99 3.19 -30.04
C ALA A 214 -22.19 2.54 -30.75
N ALA A 215 -23.33 3.26 -30.78
CA ALA A 215 -24.53 2.80 -31.46
C ALA A 215 -24.32 2.65 -32.97
N GLY A 216 -25.01 1.69 -33.58
CA GLY A 216 -25.01 1.51 -35.04
C GLY A 216 -23.71 0.99 -35.64
N ASN A 217 -22.88 0.29 -34.86
CA ASN A 217 -21.59 -0.27 -35.29
C ASN A 217 -20.62 0.81 -35.79
N ALA A 218 -20.70 2.02 -35.24
CA ALA A 218 -19.83 3.14 -35.61
C ALA A 218 -18.47 3.06 -34.90
N GLY A 219 -17.41 3.58 -35.53
CA GLY A 219 -16.07 3.64 -34.95
C GLY A 219 -15.26 2.36 -35.10
N ASN A 220 -14.11 2.28 -34.42
CA ASN A 220 -13.20 1.14 -34.49
C ASN A 220 -13.16 0.39 -33.16
N ILE A 221 -13.11 -0.93 -33.21
CA ILE A 221 -12.87 -1.80 -32.05
C ILE A 221 -11.37 -1.81 -31.70
N LEU A 222 -10.52 -1.87 -32.73
CA LEU A 222 -9.06 -1.94 -32.55
C LEU A 222 -8.35 -1.12 -33.63
N LEU A 223 -7.27 -0.45 -33.23
CA LEU A 223 -6.39 0.32 -34.11
C LEU A 223 -4.93 -0.07 -33.84
N GLY A 224 -4.30 -0.71 -34.81
CA GLY A 224 -2.85 -0.89 -34.88
C GLY A 224 -2.24 0.29 -35.63
N GLN A 225 -1.49 1.14 -34.93
CA GLN A 225 -0.88 2.34 -35.50
C GLN A 225 0.65 2.29 -35.46
N SER A 226 1.29 2.92 -36.44
CA SER A 226 2.72 3.19 -36.43
C SER A 226 2.95 4.67 -36.72
N ALA A 227 3.66 5.37 -35.82
CA ALA A 227 3.87 6.81 -35.87
C ALA A 227 2.57 7.64 -36.04
N GLY A 228 1.48 7.23 -35.38
CA GLY A 228 0.18 7.89 -35.45
C GLY A 228 -0.62 7.61 -36.74
N VAL A 229 -0.16 6.69 -37.58
CA VAL A 229 -0.87 6.28 -38.80
C VAL A 229 -1.43 4.87 -38.60
N THR A 230 -2.73 4.68 -38.86
CA THR A 230 -3.37 3.36 -38.85
C THR A 230 -2.79 2.44 -39.92
N LYS A 231 -2.29 1.29 -39.49
CA LYS A 231 -1.75 0.21 -40.34
C LYS A 231 -2.64 -1.02 -40.34
N PHE A 232 -3.38 -1.21 -39.25
CA PHE A 232 -4.36 -2.27 -39.07
C PHE A 232 -5.56 -1.69 -38.32
N SER A 233 -6.77 -2.03 -38.72
CA SER A 233 -7.97 -1.70 -37.96
C SER A 233 -9.00 -2.79 -38.02
N VAL A 234 -9.77 -2.89 -36.94
CA VAL A 234 -11.03 -3.64 -36.89
C VAL A 234 -12.13 -2.62 -36.63
N ASP A 235 -13.05 -2.45 -37.58
CA ASP A 235 -14.14 -1.50 -37.46
C ASP A 235 -15.26 -2.04 -36.52
N GLY A 236 -16.30 -1.23 -36.29
CA GLY A 236 -17.44 -1.62 -35.45
C GLY A 236 -18.30 -2.75 -36.00
N LYS A 237 -18.14 -3.14 -37.28
CA LYS A 237 -18.77 -4.33 -37.86
C LYS A 237 -17.87 -5.57 -37.79
N GLY A 238 -16.61 -5.40 -37.40
CA GLY A 238 -15.60 -6.45 -37.41
C GLY A 238 -14.82 -6.54 -38.72
N ASP A 239 -15.00 -5.57 -39.64
CA ASP A 239 -14.26 -5.54 -40.90
C ASP A 239 -12.80 -5.22 -40.63
N ILE A 240 -11.90 -5.96 -41.30
CA ILE A 240 -10.46 -5.81 -41.15
C ILE A 240 -9.91 -4.98 -42.31
N ALA A 241 -9.19 -3.91 -41.99
CA ALA A 241 -8.41 -3.16 -42.96
C ALA A 241 -6.91 -3.21 -42.58
N ALA A 242 -6.06 -3.46 -43.58
CA ALA A 242 -4.62 -3.42 -43.45
C ALA A 242 -4.02 -2.53 -44.55
N SER A 243 -3.04 -1.69 -44.21
CA SER A 243 -2.37 -0.82 -45.19
C SER A 243 -1.21 -1.52 -45.93
N GLY A 244 -1.09 -2.84 -45.77
CA GLY A 244 -0.01 -3.65 -46.32
C GLY A 244 -0.55 -5.05 -46.65
N SER A 245 0.35 -6.00 -46.89
CA SER A 245 -0.05 -7.36 -47.25
C SER A 245 -0.62 -8.14 -46.06
N VAL A 246 -1.45 -9.13 -46.37
CA VAL A 246 -2.06 -10.03 -45.40
C VAL A 246 -1.60 -11.46 -45.66
N THR A 247 -0.91 -12.06 -44.70
CA THR A 247 -0.53 -13.48 -44.74
C THR A 247 -1.53 -14.32 -43.95
N ILE A 248 -2.08 -15.37 -44.55
CA ILE A 248 -3.05 -16.27 -43.91
C ILE A 248 -2.41 -17.66 -43.79
N GLY A 249 -2.32 -18.19 -42.56
CA GLY A 249 -1.86 -19.57 -42.30
C GLY A 249 -0.41 -19.87 -42.70
N GLY A 250 0.43 -18.85 -42.91
CA GLY A 250 1.83 -19.01 -43.32
C GLY A 250 2.06 -19.17 -44.83
N GLY A 251 1.04 -19.00 -45.67
CA GLY A 251 1.18 -18.99 -47.13
C GLY A 251 1.85 -17.73 -47.69
N THR A 252 1.91 -17.61 -49.02
CA THR A 252 2.36 -16.37 -49.68
C THR A 252 1.41 -15.22 -49.31
N PRO A 253 1.92 -14.04 -48.90
CA PRO A 253 1.08 -12.90 -48.57
C PRO A 253 0.13 -12.54 -49.72
N ILE A 254 -1.05 -12.02 -49.40
CA ILE A 254 -1.91 -11.33 -50.35
C ILE A 254 -1.54 -9.84 -50.27
N LEU A 255 -0.93 -9.32 -51.31
CA LEU A 255 -0.56 -7.90 -51.41
C LEU A 255 -1.78 -7.04 -51.66
N GLU A 256 -2.69 -7.52 -52.51
CA GLU A 256 -3.91 -6.82 -52.90
C GLU A 256 -4.92 -7.83 -53.45
N HIS A 257 -6.19 -7.69 -53.05
CA HIS A 257 -7.31 -8.38 -53.67
C HIS A 257 -8.10 -7.37 -54.49
N LEU A 258 -8.24 -7.64 -55.79
CA LEU A 258 -9.06 -6.85 -56.68
C LEU A 258 -10.27 -7.68 -57.09
N SER A 259 -11.47 -7.12 -56.94
CA SER A 259 -12.72 -7.79 -57.30
C SER A 259 -13.60 -6.87 -58.11
N GLN A 260 -13.95 -7.27 -59.33
CA GLN A 260 -14.85 -6.51 -60.20
C GLN A 260 -15.82 -7.46 -60.90
N ALA A 261 -16.99 -6.94 -61.27
CA ALA A 261 -18.01 -7.68 -62.00
C ALA A 261 -18.11 -7.15 -63.43
N PHE A 262 -18.13 -8.04 -64.42
CA PHE A 262 -18.18 -7.70 -65.83
C PHE A 262 -19.34 -8.41 -66.50
N THR A 263 -20.14 -7.67 -67.26
CA THR A 263 -21.10 -8.27 -68.18
C THR A 263 -20.35 -8.79 -69.41
N VAL A 264 -20.49 -10.08 -69.67
CA VAL A 264 -19.85 -10.75 -70.81
C VAL A 264 -20.91 -11.31 -71.75
N SER A 265 -20.58 -11.34 -73.03
CA SER A 265 -21.35 -12.05 -74.07
C SER A 265 -20.56 -13.27 -74.51
N VAL A 266 -21.12 -14.44 -74.25
CA VAL A 266 -20.56 -15.73 -74.65
C VAL A 266 -21.10 -16.07 -76.03
N PRO A 267 -20.24 -16.21 -77.05
CA PRO A 267 -20.69 -16.61 -78.39
C PRO A 267 -21.14 -18.08 -78.38
N SER A 268 -21.75 -18.52 -79.47
CA SER A 268 -21.95 -19.95 -79.69
C SER A 268 -20.59 -20.65 -79.79
N VAL A 269 -20.37 -21.68 -78.97
CA VAL A 269 -19.14 -22.48 -78.95
C VAL A 269 -19.47 -23.89 -79.42
N SER A 270 -18.91 -24.27 -80.56
CA SER A 270 -19.08 -25.61 -81.11
C SER A 270 -18.55 -26.70 -80.16
N PRO A 271 -19.07 -27.93 -80.24
CA PRO A 271 -18.52 -29.06 -79.48
C PRO A 271 -17.01 -29.20 -79.65
N ASN A 272 -16.32 -29.54 -78.56
CA ASN A 272 -14.87 -29.73 -78.48
C ASN A 272 -14.05 -28.52 -78.91
N ASN A 273 -14.61 -27.32 -78.81
CA ASN A 273 -13.93 -26.09 -79.18
C ASN A 273 -13.96 -25.06 -78.04
N CYS A 274 -13.13 -24.03 -78.17
CA CYS A 274 -13.09 -22.91 -77.25
C CYS A 274 -13.17 -21.57 -77.99
N ALA A 275 -13.80 -20.59 -77.36
CA ALA A 275 -13.81 -19.20 -77.81
C ALA A 275 -13.24 -18.30 -76.72
N SER A 276 -12.42 -17.33 -77.12
CA SER A 276 -12.01 -16.26 -76.20
C SER A 276 -13.06 -15.16 -76.25
N LEU A 277 -13.50 -14.71 -75.07
CA LEU A 277 -14.40 -13.57 -74.96
C LEU A 277 -13.64 -12.28 -75.24
N THR A 278 -14.37 -11.20 -75.48
CA THR A 278 -13.79 -9.86 -75.56
C THR A 278 -12.95 -9.59 -74.30
N PRO A 279 -11.67 -9.23 -74.43
CA PRO A 279 -10.83 -8.93 -73.27
C PRO A 279 -11.44 -7.82 -72.42
N ILE A 280 -11.40 -8.01 -71.11
CA ILE A 280 -11.90 -7.05 -70.14
C ILE A 280 -10.74 -6.20 -69.62
N THR A 281 -10.95 -4.89 -69.55
CA THR A 281 -10.01 -3.99 -68.88
C THR A 281 -10.15 -4.18 -67.38
N PHE A 282 -9.06 -4.58 -66.74
CA PHE A 282 -8.99 -4.81 -65.31
C PHE A 282 -7.73 -4.11 -64.77
N THR A 283 -7.87 -2.85 -64.37
CA THR A 283 -6.75 -2.04 -63.88
C THR A 283 -6.07 -2.69 -62.68
N GLY A 284 -4.75 -2.76 -62.71
CA GLY A 284 -3.93 -3.39 -61.67
C GLY A 284 -3.62 -4.86 -61.92
N ALA A 285 -4.15 -5.49 -62.98
CA ALA A 285 -3.80 -6.87 -63.34
C ALA A 285 -2.43 -6.96 -64.03
N SER A 286 -1.60 -7.93 -63.62
CA SER A 286 -0.29 -8.24 -64.24
C SER A 286 -0.15 -9.76 -64.40
N ASP A 287 0.73 -10.18 -65.32
CA ASP A 287 0.99 -11.60 -65.56
C ASP A 287 1.46 -12.33 -64.28
N GLY A 288 1.06 -13.59 -64.14
CA GLY A 288 1.35 -14.41 -62.96
C GLY A 288 0.43 -14.22 -61.75
N TYR A 289 -0.49 -13.24 -61.75
CA TYR A 289 -1.50 -13.14 -60.69
C TYR A 289 -2.52 -14.27 -60.75
N THR A 290 -2.98 -14.70 -59.59
CA THR A 290 -4.00 -15.75 -59.50
C THR A 290 -5.36 -15.13 -59.81
N ILE A 291 -6.16 -15.85 -60.59
CA ILE A 291 -7.51 -15.42 -60.99
C ILE A 291 -8.51 -16.48 -60.58
N ALA A 292 -9.63 -16.04 -60.01
CA ALA A 292 -10.83 -16.85 -59.86
C ALA A 292 -12.01 -16.17 -60.52
N LEU A 293 -12.89 -17.00 -61.10
CA LEU A 293 -14.10 -16.55 -61.77
C LEU A 293 -15.31 -16.97 -60.95
N GLY A 294 -16.14 -16.00 -60.59
CA GLY A 294 -17.51 -16.22 -60.14
C GLY A 294 -18.44 -16.32 -61.34
N VAL A 295 -18.52 -17.50 -61.95
CA VAL A 295 -19.39 -17.75 -63.11
C VAL A 295 -20.79 -18.19 -62.62
N PRO A 296 -21.87 -17.45 -62.94
CA PRO A 296 -23.23 -17.84 -62.55
C PRO A 296 -23.70 -19.08 -63.29
N ASN A 297 -24.59 -19.87 -62.66
CA ASN A 297 -25.12 -21.12 -63.22
C ASN A 297 -25.71 -20.97 -64.64
N ALA A 298 -26.36 -19.83 -64.91
CA ALA A 298 -26.95 -19.53 -66.22
C ALA A 298 -25.91 -19.40 -67.37
N LEU A 299 -24.63 -19.19 -67.05
CA LEU A 299 -23.54 -19.17 -68.04
C LEU A 299 -22.82 -20.52 -68.13
N VAL A 300 -23.00 -21.40 -67.15
CA VAL A 300 -22.39 -22.74 -67.12
C VAL A 300 -23.28 -23.76 -67.81
N ALA A 301 -24.59 -23.70 -67.55
CA ALA A 301 -25.59 -24.46 -68.27
C ALA A 301 -25.77 -23.85 -69.66
N GLY A 302 -25.28 -24.52 -70.71
CA GLY A 302 -25.51 -24.12 -72.08
C GLY A 302 -26.94 -24.44 -72.53
N THR A 303 -27.08 -25.13 -73.66
CA THR A 303 -28.32 -25.80 -74.05
C THR A 303 -28.55 -27.06 -73.19
N THR A 304 -29.75 -27.64 -73.25
CA THR A 304 -30.11 -28.85 -72.48
C THR A 304 -29.09 -29.98 -72.71
N GLY A 305 -28.21 -30.21 -71.72
CA GLY A 305 -27.18 -31.25 -71.76
C GLY A 305 -25.73 -30.77 -71.98
N ASP A 306 -25.49 -29.47 -72.23
CA ASP A 306 -24.15 -28.91 -72.46
C ASP A 306 -23.58 -28.22 -71.19
N PHE A 307 -22.29 -28.40 -70.93
CA PHE A 307 -21.57 -27.78 -69.81
C PHE A 307 -20.39 -26.94 -70.34
N LEU A 308 -20.44 -25.63 -70.10
CA LEU A 308 -19.38 -24.71 -70.48
C LEU A 308 -18.33 -24.58 -69.36
N GLN A 309 -17.06 -24.72 -69.75
CA GLN A 309 -15.91 -24.52 -68.86
C GLN A 309 -15.26 -23.17 -69.12
N TYR A 310 -14.91 -22.47 -68.05
CA TYR A 310 -14.30 -21.15 -68.11
C TYR A 310 -12.94 -21.17 -67.45
N PHE A 311 -11.98 -20.48 -68.06
CA PHE A 311 -10.72 -20.12 -67.41
C PHE A 311 -10.30 -18.74 -67.87
N ALA A 312 -9.48 -18.07 -67.07
CA ALA A 312 -9.00 -16.74 -67.35
C ALA A 312 -7.54 -16.58 -66.95
N TRP A 313 -6.88 -15.64 -67.60
CA TRP A 313 -5.52 -15.23 -67.30
C TRP A 313 -5.35 -13.75 -67.61
N VAL A 314 -4.34 -13.13 -67.01
CA VAL A 314 -3.94 -11.78 -67.38
C VAL A 314 -3.22 -11.89 -68.71
N SER A 315 -3.87 -11.50 -69.80
CA SER A 315 -3.33 -11.65 -71.15
C SER A 315 -2.29 -10.59 -71.49
N THR A 316 -2.45 -9.39 -70.92
CA THR A 316 -1.48 -8.29 -70.91
C THR A 316 -1.74 -7.41 -69.68
N ALA A 317 -0.82 -6.49 -69.35
CA ALA A 317 -1.03 -5.57 -68.24
C ALA A 317 -2.39 -4.86 -68.33
N ASN A 318 -3.09 -4.82 -67.20
CA ASN A 318 -4.45 -4.29 -67.05
C ASN A 318 -5.54 -4.98 -67.90
N THR A 319 -5.29 -6.18 -68.42
CA THR A 319 -6.23 -6.88 -69.31
C THR A 319 -6.37 -8.34 -68.92
N VAL A 320 -7.61 -8.78 -68.67
CA VAL A 320 -7.93 -10.19 -68.46
C VAL A 320 -8.63 -10.73 -69.69
N THR A 321 -8.20 -11.90 -70.16
CA THR A 321 -8.91 -12.66 -71.17
C THR A 321 -9.61 -13.84 -70.51
N ILE A 322 -10.90 -13.98 -70.78
CA ILE A 322 -11.68 -15.15 -70.39
C ILE A 322 -11.81 -16.04 -71.62
N ARG A 323 -11.49 -17.32 -71.48
CA ARG A 323 -11.80 -18.34 -72.48
C ARG A 323 -12.88 -19.26 -71.96
N VAL A 324 -13.84 -19.51 -72.83
CA VAL A 324 -14.93 -20.47 -72.63
C VAL A 324 -14.73 -21.65 -73.56
N CYS A 325 -14.93 -22.85 -73.05
CA CYS A 325 -14.78 -24.10 -73.79
C CYS A 325 -16.04 -24.95 -73.65
N ASN A 326 -16.36 -25.69 -74.71
CA ASN A 326 -17.46 -26.66 -74.73
C ASN A 326 -16.90 -28.08 -74.88
N PRO A 327 -16.25 -28.65 -73.84
CA PRO A 327 -15.50 -29.91 -73.94
C PRO A 327 -16.40 -31.16 -74.02
N HIS A 328 -17.66 -31.04 -73.61
CA HIS A 328 -18.60 -32.16 -73.53
C HIS A 328 -19.92 -31.90 -74.26
N GLY A 329 -19.98 -30.87 -75.09
CA GLY A 329 -21.20 -30.50 -75.78
C GLY A 329 -21.62 -31.56 -76.79
N ALA A 330 -22.90 -31.94 -76.76
CA ALA A 330 -23.51 -32.69 -77.85
C ALA A 330 -23.88 -31.74 -79.01
N SER A 331 -23.95 -30.44 -78.73
CA SER A 331 -24.29 -29.39 -79.69
C SER A 331 -23.52 -28.11 -79.41
N ALA A 332 -23.55 -27.18 -80.38
CA ALA A 332 -22.99 -25.86 -80.15
C ALA A 332 -23.81 -25.14 -79.08
N SER A 333 -23.16 -24.45 -78.15
CA SER A 333 -23.87 -23.69 -77.14
C SER A 333 -24.68 -22.57 -77.77
N ASN A 334 -25.80 -22.19 -77.17
CA ASN A 334 -26.46 -20.94 -77.53
C ASN A 334 -25.63 -19.75 -77.04
N PRO A 335 -25.67 -18.61 -77.76
CA PRO A 335 -25.14 -17.37 -77.24
C PRO A 335 -25.85 -16.99 -75.94
N VAL A 336 -25.09 -16.73 -74.88
CA VAL A 336 -25.62 -16.33 -73.57
C VAL A 336 -24.89 -15.10 -73.07
N SER A 337 -25.58 -14.26 -72.32
CA SER A 337 -24.97 -13.07 -71.69
C SER A 337 -25.25 -13.08 -70.20
N GLY A 338 -24.30 -12.60 -69.43
CA GLY A 338 -24.42 -12.59 -67.97
C GLY A 338 -23.24 -11.88 -67.32
N THR A 339 -23.31 -11.72 -66.01
CA THR A 339 -22.27 -11.05 -65.24
C THR A 339 -21.37 -12.07 -64.58
N ILE A 340 -20.07 -12.02 -64.88
CA ILE A 340 -19.04 -12.81 -64.22
C ILE A 340 -18.30 -11.90 -63.24
N ARG A 341 -18.11 -12.37 -62.00
CA ARG A 341 -17.15 -11.73 -61.08
C ARG A 341 -15.75 -12.25 -61.40
N VAL A 342 -14.80 -11.34 -61.49
CA VAL A 342 -13.39 -11.66 -61.65
C VAL A 342 -12.66 -11.17 -60.42
N ASP A 343 -12.09 -12.12 -59.70
CA ASP A 343 -11.26 -11.87 -58.54
C ASP A 343 -9.79 -12.13 -58.91
N ILE A 344 -8.93 -11.16 -58.63
CA ILE A 344 -7.49 -11.24 -58.84
C ILE A 344 -6.80 -11.08 -57.48
N TRP A 345 -5.93 -12.02 -57.14
CA TRP A 345 -5.06 -11.88 -55.97
C TRP A 345 -3.62 -11.67 -56.40
N LYS A 346 -3.06 -10.57 -55.90
CA LYS A 346 -1.64 -10.28 -56.01
C LYS A 346 -0.94 -10.93 -54.84
N HIS A 347 0.08 -11.72 -55.13
CA HIS A 347 0.90 -12.40 -54.15
C HIS A 347 2.32 -11.83 -54.14
#